data_AF-A0A7T0LLL8-F1
#
_entry.id   AF-A0A7T0LLL8-F1
#
_cell.length_a   1.000
_cell.length_b   1.000
_cell.length_c   1.000
_cell.angle_alpha   90.00
_cell.angle_beta   90.00
_cell.angle_gamma   90.00
#
_symmetry.space_group_name_H-M   'P 1'
#
loop_
_entity.id
_entity.type
_entity.pdbx_description
1 polymer ?
#
loop_
_entity_poly.entity_id
_entity_poly.type
_entity_poly.pdbx_seq_one_letter_code
_entity_poly.pdbx_strand_id
1 'polypeptide(L)'
;MNVETGVVVRTVGVAPSTGTLIETDRWVPLMMEWDSVISDAPLYLFIREPADGFVELKIDPDTGALIGFVIIDLPQEDGRGRTLHGVPAKAGTPVVDRDMWPCKVTPDYREPAKRNVDMSLSLASSVDDNCLTVWIGEGQPEANLTTEDVAVTIGRDGALLAISVPWPKESAELWPLSPKGSTHGQGD
;
A
#
# COMPACT_ATOMS: atom_id res chain seq x y z
N MET A 1 7.21 29.51 -3.91
CA MET A 1 7.59 28.19 -3.38
C MET A 1 7.01 27.17 -4.32
N ASN A 2 7.83 26.60 -5.19
CA ASN A 2 7.41 25.46 -5.99
C ASN A 2 7.42 24.26 -5.06
N VAL A 3 6.24 23.77 -4.71
CA VAL A 3 6.11 22.43 -4.15
C VAL A 3 6.49 21.51 -5.30
N GLU A 4 7.65 20.87 -5.22
CA GLU A 4 7.88 19.67 -6.02
C GLU A 4 6.73 18.74 -5.67
N THR A 5 5.76 18.60 -6.57
CA THR A 5 4.78 17.52 -6.47
C THR A 5 5.57 16.25 -6.68
N GLY A 6 6.05 15.69 -5.59
CA GLY A 6 6.63 14.36 -5.56
C GLY A 6 5.66 13.40 -6.25
N VAL A 7 6.23 12.39 -6.90
CA VAL A 7 5.44 11.30 -7.46
C VAL A 7 4.64 10.68 -6.30
N VAL A 8 3.33 10.51 -6.46
CA VAL A 8 2.43 9.91 -5.45
C VAL A 8 1.39 9.02 -6.12
N VAL A 9 0.87 8.05 -5.39
CA VAL A 9 -0.29 7.27 -5.82
C VAL A 9 -1.55 8.05 -5.46
N ARG A 10 -2.28 8.54 -6.48
CA ARG A 10 -3.50 9.33 -6.29
C ARG A 10 -4.71 8.41 -6.14
N THR A 11 -5.61 8.78 -5.25
CA THR A 11 -6.92 8.17 -5.09
C THR A 11 -8.00 9.19 -5.43
N VAL A 12 -9.02 8.76 -6.16
CA VAL A 12 -10.07 9.60 -6.74
C VAL A 12 -11.47 9.26 -6.22
N GLY A 13 -11.58 8.25 -5.37
CA GLY A 13 -12.86 7.79 -4.83
C GLY A 13 -12.71 6.64 -3.85
N VAL A 14 -13.86 6.04 -3.50
CA VAL A 14 -13.98 4.89 -2.61
C VAL A 14 -14.94 3.90 -3.25
N ALA A 15 -14.55 2.63 -3.30
CA ALA A 15 -15.39 1.53 -3.73
C ALA A 15 -15.88 0.72 -2.53
N PRO A 16 -17.09 0.13 -2.61
CA PRO A 16 -17.55 -0.81 -1.59
C PRO A 16 -16.64 -2.04 -1.58
N SER A 17 -16.54 -2.66 -0.42
CA SER A 17 -15.74 -3.85 -0.20
C SER A 17 -16.45 -4.72 0.83
N THR A 18 -16.47 -6.04 0.60
CA THR A 18 -17.28 -6.98 1.39
C THR A 18 -16.46 -7.90 2.28
N GLY A 19 -15.14 -7.98 2.08
CA GLY A 19 -14.25 -8.86 2.83
C GLY A 19 -12.81 -8.75 2.34
N THR A 20 -11.91 -9.35 3.10
CA THR A 20 -10.49 -9.47 2.77
C THR A 20 -9.98 -10.88 3.02
N LEU A 21 -9.07 -11.33 2.16
CA LEU A 21 -8.28 -12.54 2.36
C LEU A 21 -6.83 -12.13 2.59
N ILE A 22 -6.24 -12.60 3.68
CA ILE A 22 -4.83 -12.35 4.03
C ILE A 22 -4.12 -13.69 4.10
N GLU A 23 -3.03 -13.80 3.35
CA GLU A 23 -2.14 -14.95 3.33
C GLU A 23 -0.71 -14.49 3.64
N THR A 24 0.00 -15.30 4.43
CA THR A 24 1.42 -15.10 4.69
C THR A 24 2.13 -16.43 4.50
N ASP A 25 3.33 -16.42 3.92
CA ASP A 25 4.14 -17.62 3.80
C ASP A 25 5.64 -17.32 3.90
N ARG A 26 6.48 -18.34 3.63
CA ARG A 26 7.94 -18.25 3.75
C ARG A 26 8.63 -17.54 2.58
N TRP A 27 7.91 -17.27 1.51
CA TRP A 27 8.40 -16.71 0.25
C TRP A 27 7.91 -15.29 0.01
N VAL A 28 6.72 -14.96 0.53
CA VAL A 28 6.11 -13.64 0.44
C VAL A 28 5.67 -13.20 1.85
N PRO A 29 6.19 -12.06 2.36
CA PRO A 29 5.81 -11.55 3.68
C PRO A 29 4.30 -11.42 3.88
N LEU A 30 3.60 -10.91 2.87
CA LEU A 30 2.16 -10.70 2.93
C LEU A 30 1.56 -10.68 1.52
N MET A 31 0.46 -11.42 1.34
CA MET A 31 -0.45 -11.24 0.23
C MET A 31 -1.85 -10.96 0.79
N MET A 32 -2.49 -9.93 0.25
CA MET A 32 -3.83 -9.53 0.62
C MET A 32 -4.67 -9.30 -0.62
N GLU A 33 -5.90 -9.79 -0.61
CA GLU A 33 -6.88 -9.54 -1.66
C GLU A 33 -8.19 -9.08 -1.03
N TRP A 34 -8.85 -8.10 -1.65
CA TRP A 34 -10.22 -7.74 -1.30
C TRP A 34 -11.18 -8.63 -2.08
N ASP A 35 -12.29 -8.99 -1.45
CA ASP A 35 -13.39 -9.70 -2.11
C ASP A 35 -13.97 -8.79 -3.20
N SER A 36 -13.55 -9.02 -4.44
CA SER A 36 -13.95 -8.23 -5.60
C SER A 36 -14.09 -9.15 -6.82
N VAL A 37 -15.23 -9.03 -7.51
CA VAL A 37 -15.45 -9.71 -8.78
C VAL A 37 -14.86 -8.86 -9.89
N ILE A 38 -13.74 -9.30 -10.47
CA ILE A 38 -13.12 -8.64 -11.61
C ILE A 38 -13.54 -9.30 -12.92
N SER A 39 -13.80 -8.47 -13.93
CA SER A 39 -14.19 -8.89 -15.29
C SER A 39 -12.99 -9.32 -16.14
N ASP A 40 -11.80 -8.85 -15.78
CA ASP A 40 -10.56 -8.94 -16.54
C ASP A 40 -9.36 -8.97 -15.57
N ALA A 41 -8.15 -9.21 -16.08
CA ALA A 41 -6.93 -9.19 -15.29
C ALA A 41 -6.74 -7.83 -14.58
N PRO A 42 -6.08 -7.77 -13.41
CA PRO A 42 -5.75 -6.52 -12.76
C PRO A 42 -4.84 -5.60 -13.59
N LEU A 43 -4.86 -4.32 -13.23
CA LEU A 43 -3.76 -3.40 -13.44
C LEU A 43 -2.78 -3.53 -12.26
N TYR A 44 -1.49 -3.59 -12.56
CA TYR A 44 -0.44 -3.78 -11.57
C TYR A 44 0.38 -2.51 -11.42
N LEU A 45 0.53 -2.08 -10.17
CA LEU A 45 1.43 -1.00 -9.78
C LEU A 45 2.51 -1.55 -8.86
N PHE A 46 3.74 -1.50 -9.34
CA PHE A 46 4.95 -1.93 -8.64
C PHE A 46 5.62 -0.71 -8.01
N ILE A 47 5.73 -0.70 -6.68
CA ILE A 47 6.36 0.40 -5.95
C ILE A 47 7.62 -0.14 -5.29
N ARG A 48 8.76 0.39 -5.71
CA ARG A 48 10.06 0.02 -5.17
C ARG A 48 10.70 1.22 -4.49
N GLU A 49 11.15 1.04 -3.26
CA GLU A 49 12.04 2.03 -2.66
C GLU A 49 13.49 1.75 -3.11
N PRO A 50 14.26 2.79 -3.51
CA PRO A 50 15.61 2.58 -4.01
C PRO A 50 16.58 1.91 -3.04
N ALA A 51 16.35 2.07 -1.74
CA ALA A 51 17.21 1.53 -0.70
C ALA A 51 16.85 0.08 -0.37
N ASP A 52 15.56 -0.21 -0.19
CA ASP A 52 15.04 -1.51 0.21
C ASP A 52 13.51 -1.50 0.12
N GLY A 53 12.86 -2.65 0.05
CA GLY A 53 11.39 -2.73 0.05
C GLY A 53 10.77 -2.64 -1.35
N PHE A 54 9.79 -3.53 -1.56
CA PHE A 54 9.13 -3.71 -2.84
C PHE A 54 7.72 -4.22 -2.61
N VAL A 55 6.73 -3.48 -3.10
CA VAL A 55 5.32 -3.86 -3.00
C VAL A 55 4.63 -3.82 -4.35
N GLU A 56 3.58 -4.63 -4.47
CA GLU A 56 2.66 -4.66 -5.60
C GLU A 56 1.27 -4.26 -5.13
N LEU A 57 0.63 -3.37 -5.89
CA LEU A 57 -0.79 -3.07 -5.78
C LEU A 57 -1.51 -3.63 -7.01
N LYS A 58 -2.62 -4.33 -6.78
CA LYS A 58 -3.54 -4.81 -7.82
C LYS A 58 -4.76 -3.91 -7.85
N ILE A 59 -5.06 -3.35 -9.02
CA ILE A 59 -6.14 -2.39 -9.24
C ILE A 59 -7.13 -2.99 -10.24
N ASP A 60 -8.43 -2.89 -9.95
CA ASP A 60 -9.48 -3.26 -10.89
C ASP A 60 -9.41 -2.35 -12.15
N PRO A 61 -9.26 -2.92 -13.35
CA PRO A 61 -9.13 -2.12 -14.58
C PRO A 61 -10.38 -1.30 -14.91
N ASP A 62 -11.57 -1.73 -14.50
CA ASP A 62 -12.83 -1.08 -14.84
C ASP A 62 -13.15 0.07 -13.89
N THR A 63 -13.00 -0.20 -12.59
CA THR A 63 -13.43 0.72 -11.53
C THR A 63 -12.29 1.54 -10.95
N GLY A 64 -11.06 1.04 -11.01
CA GLY A 64 -9.91 1.59 -10.30
C GLY A 64 -9.84 1.19 -8.83
N ALA A 65 -10.75 0.35 -8.33
CA ALA A 65 -10.71 -0.12 -6.95
C ALA A 65 -9.39 -0.86 -6.65
N LEU A 66 -8.79 -0.61 -5.48
CA LEU A 66 -7.69 -1.41 -4.98
C LEU A 66 -8.25 -2.76 -4.54
N ILE A 67 -7.80 -3.83 -5.21
CA ILE A 67 -8.31 -5.19 -5.07
C ILE A 67 -7.26 -6.17 -4.54
N GLY A 68 -5.99 -5.77 -4.48
CA GLY A 68 -4.96 -6.56 -3.84
C GLY A 68 -3.71 -5.77 -3.51
N PHE A 69 -2.96 -6.31 -2.57
CA PHE A 69 -1.70 -5.76 -2.08
C PHE A 69 -0.76 -6.91 -1.73
N VAL A 70 0.47 -6.85 -2.23
CA VAL A 70 1.49 -7.85 -1.95
C VAL A 70 2.75 -7.15 -1.48
N ILE A 71 3.30 -7.59 -0.37
CA ILE A 71 4.64 -7.21 0.06
C ILE A 71 5.59 -8.25 -0.55
N ILE A 72 6.41 -7.85 -1.51
CA ILE A 72 7.40 -8.72 -2.16
C ILE A 72 8.68 -8.71 -1.33
N ASP A 73 9.22 -7.52 -1.06
CA ASP A 73 10.32 -7.29 -0.13
C ASP A 73 9.80 -6.36 0.98
N LEU A 74 9.92 -6.78 2.23
CA LEU A 74 9.41 -6.02 3.38
C LEU A 74 10.18 -4.70 3.54
N PRO A 75 9.51 -3.52 3.50
CA PRO A 75 10.19 -2.24 3.70
C PRO A 75 10.84 -2.11 5.08
N GLN A 76 11.86 -1.27 5.20
CA GLN A 76 12.54 -1.04 6.47
C GLN A 76 11.63 -0.39 7.51
N GLU A 77 11.92 -0.66 8.79
CA GLU A 77 11.16 -0.08 9.88
C GLU A 77 11.25 1.45 9.87
N ASP A 78 10.11 2.09 10.02
CA ASP A 78 9.95 3.53 10.08
C ASP A 78 10.55 4.05 11.38
N GLY A 79 11.81 4.48 11.30
CA GLY A 79 12.50 5.12 12.42
C GLY A 79 11.88 6.45 12.88
N ARG A 80 10.81 6.93 12.23
CA ARG A 80 10.11 8.18 12.57
C ARG A 80 8.98 7.99 13.58
N GLY A 81 8.57 6.75 13.86
CA GLY A 81 7.49 6.47 14.81
C GLY A 81 6.13 7.05 14.38
N ARG A 82 5.82 7.02 13.08
CA ARG A 82 4.49 7.43 12.60
C ARG A 82 3.42 6.48 13.13
N THR A 83 2.27 7.04 13.49
CA THR A 83 1.10 6.30 13.98
C THR A 83 -0.18 6.84 13.33
N LEU A 84 -1.19 5.99 13.22
CA LEU A 84 -2.48 6.31 12.59
C LEU A 84 -3.60 6.55 13.62
N HIS A 85 -3.28 7.16 14.76
CA HIS A 85 -4.27 7.38 15.82
C HIS A 85 -5.25 8.50 15.48
N GLY A 86 -6.54 8.27 15.76
CA GLY A 86 -7.58 9.30 15.66
C GLY A 86 -7.99 9.69 14.23
N VAL A 87 -7.54 8.94 13.22
CA VAL A 87 -7.97 9.14 11.83
C VAL A 87 -9.40 8.61 11.66
N PRO A 88 -10.35 9.41 11.13
CA PRO A 88 -11.71 8.96 10.89
C PRO A 88 -11.78 7.72 10.01
N ALA A 89 -12.55 6.72 10.41
CA ALA A 89 -12.74 5.48 9.65
C ALA A 89 -14.06 5.48 8.88
N LYS A 90 -14.06 4.91 7.66
CA LYS A 90 -15.26 4.60 6.89
C LYS A 90 -15.03 3.31 6.09
N ALA A 91 -16.11 2.57 5.82
CA ALA A 91 -16.01 1.31 5.09
C ALA A 91 -15.63 1.51 3.61
N GLY A 92 -14.82 0.61 3.07
CA GLY A 92 -14.50 0.51 1.64
C GLY A 92 -13.01 0.31 1.34
N THR A 93 -12.69 0.40 0.05
CA THR A 93 -11.32 0.37 -0.50
C THR A 93 -11.10 1.60 -1.39
N PRO A 94 -9.89 2.17 -1.52
CA PRO A 94 -9.71 3.33 -2.38
C PRO A 94 -9.88 3.00 -3.85
N VAL A 95 -10.33 4.00 -4.62
CA VAL A 95 -10.24 3.99 -6.08
C VAL A 95 -8.98 4.75 -6.48
N VAL A 96 -8.01 4.05 -7.06
CA VAL A 96 -6.74 4.58 -7.56
C VAL A 96 -6.95 5.24 -8.92
N ASP A 97 -6.26 6.35 -9.15
CA ASP A 97 -6.28 7.04 -10.44
C ASP A 97 -5.70 6.15 -11.55
N ARG A 98 -6.54 5.80 -12.53
CA ARG A 98 -6.16 4.94 -13.66
C ARG A 98 -5.42 5.67 -14.76
N ASP A 99 -5.39 7.00 -14.76
CA ASP A 99 -4.67 7.78 -15.77
C ASP A 99 -3.14 7.58 -15.68
N MET A 100 -2.66 6.89 -14.63
CA MET A 100 -1.28 6.42 -14.47
C MET A 100 -0.89 5.31 -15.46
N TRP A 101 -1.87 4.56 -16.01
CA TRP A 101 -1.60 3.51 -16.98
C TRP A 101 -1.65 4.05 -18.42
N PRO A 102 -0.59 3.86 -19.22
CA PRO A 102 -0.61 4.25 -20.63
C PRO A 102 -1.74 3.53 -21.37
N CYS A 103 -2.61 4.28 -22.03
CA CYS A 103 -3.68 3.72 -22.86
C CYS A 103 -3.25 3.61 -24.33
N LYS A 104 -3.76 2.60 -25.04
CA LYS A 104 -3.69 2.58 -26.52
C LYS A 104 -4.55 3.71 -27.05
N VAL A 105 -3.99 4.54 -27.93
CA VAL A 105 -4.76 5.59 -28.61
C VAL A 105 -5.49 4.95 -29.79
N THR A 106 -6.71 4.47 -29.56
CA THR A 106 -7.64 4.07 -30.63
C THR A 106 -8.95 4.84 -30.50
N PRO A 107 -9.68 5.11 -31.59
CA PRO A 107 -10.83 6.03 -31.58
C PRO A 107 -11.96 5.64 -30.61
N ASP A 108 -12.12 4.35 -30.31
CA ASP A 108 -13.33 3.82 -29.68
C ASP A 108 -13.08 3.05 -28.37
N TYR A 109 -11.82 2.86 -27.94
CA TYR A 109 -11.48 2.05 -26.75
C TYR A 109 -10.31 2.61 -25.94
N ARG A 110 -10.47 2.66 -24.61
CA ARG A 110 -9.37 2.83 -23.64
C ARG A 110 -8.92 1.45 -23.16
N GLU A 111 -8.11 0.77 -23.97
CA GLU A 111 -7.42 -0.43 -23.54
C GLU A 111 -6.03 -0.03 -22.99
N PRO A 112 -5.60 -0.50 -21.82
CA PRO A 112 -4.25 -0.25 -21.32
C PRO A 112 -3.22 -0.82 -22.30
N ALA A 113 -2.31 0.04 -22.80
CA ALA A 113 -1.18 -0.37 -23.64
C ALA A 113 -0.18 -1.23 -22.85
N LYS A 114 -0.08 -0.98 -21.54
CA LYS A 114 0.60 -1.82 -20.57
C LYS A 114 -0.23 -1.87 -19.30
N ARG A 115 -0.27 -3.04 -18.66
CA ARG A 115 -0.94 -3.25 -17.38
C ARG A 115 -0.02 -3.07 -16.18
N ASN A 116 1.29 -3.05 -16.40
CA ASN A 116 2.29 -2.92 -15.36
C ASN A 116 2.89 -1.52 -15.40
N VAL A 117 2.87 -0.84 -14.27
CA VAL A 117 3.52 0.45 -14.04
C VAL A 117 4.48 0.30 -12.88
N ASP A 118 5.70 0.81 -13.04
CA ASP A 118 6.72 0.85 -11.99
C ASP A 118 6.85 2.29 -11.45
N MET A 119 6.93 2.41 -10.13
CA MET A 119 7.15 3.68 -9.43
C MET A 119 8.26 3.54 -8.39
N SER A 120 9.04 4.62 -8.25
CA SER A 120 10.03 4.76 -7.20
C SER A 120 9.51 5.72 -6.15
N LEU A 121 9.08 5.20 -5.00
CA LEU A 121 8.57 5.96 -3.86
C LEU A 121 9.31 5.55 -2.59
N SER A 122 9.34 6.42 -1.58
CA SER A 122 9.79 6.02 -0.25
C SER A 122 8.81 5.02 0.35
N LEU A 123 9.33 3.93 0.89
CA LEU A 123 8.56 2.91 1.58
C LEU A 123 9.07 2.80 3.01
N ALA A 124 8.18 2.52 3.94
CA ALA A 124 8.58 2.13 5.29
C ALA A 124 7.55 1.18 5.87
N SER A 125 7.91 0.47 6.91
CA SER A 125 7.02 -0.39 7.66
C SER A 125 6.98 0.02 9.13
N SER A 126 5.87 -0.18 9.82
CA SER A 126 5.85 -0.09 11.29
C SER A 126 4.92 -1.17 11.82
N VAL A 127 5.22 -1.66 13.03
CA VAL A 127 4.36 -2.63 13.73
C VAL A 127 3.86 -2.01 15.01
N ASP A 128 2.55 -1.99 15.16
CA ASP A 128 1.84 -1.52 16.35
C ASP A 128 0.60 -2.38 16.57
N ASP A 129 0.30 -2.74 17.82
CA ASP A 129 -0.89 -3.52 18.21
C ASP A 129 -1.21 -4.77 17.33
N ASN A 130 -0.17 -5.52 16.93
CA ASN A 130 -0.25 -6.68 16.01
C ASN A 130 -0.69 -6.34 14.57
N CYS A 131 -0.54 -5.09 14.15
CA CYS A 131 -0.75 -4.66 12.78
C CYS A 131 0.57 -4.23 12.16
N LEU A 132 0.85 -4.71 10.96
CA LEU A 132 1.90 -4.20 10.10
C LEU A 132 1.30 -3.06 9.28
N THR A 133 1.90 -1.89 9.35
CA THR A 133 1.57 -0.75 8.50
C THR A 133 2.68 -0.53 7.50
N VAL A 134 2.37 -0.62 6.22
CA VAL A 134 3.26 -0.22 5.14
C VAL A 134 2.92 1.21 4.73
N TRP A 135 3.88 2.11 4.88
CA TRP A 135 3.81 3.50 4.48
C TRP A 135 4.30 3.64 3.03
N ILE A 136 3.44 4.19 2.17
CA ILE A 136 3.65 4.35 0.73
C ILE A 136 3.89 5.82 0.36
N GLY A 137 3.39 6.74 1.19
CA GLY A 137 3.48 8.17 0.95
C GLY A 137 3.71 8.97 2.22
N GLU A 138 3.87 10.27 2.03
CA GLU A 138 4.00 11.24 3.12
C GLU A 138 2.82 12.22 3.04
N GLY A 139 2.31 12.64 4.20
CA GLY A 139 1.20 13.57 4.24
C GLY A 139 0.42 13.53 5.55
N GLN A 140 -0.56 14.42 5.66
CA GLN A 140 -1.49 14.41 6.78
C GLN A 140 -2.64 13.42 6.49
N PRO A 141 -2.82 12.36 7.29
CA PRO A 141 -3.96 11.44 7.16
C PRO A 141 -5.29 12.19 7.24
N GLU A 142 -6.23 11.83 6.37
CA GLU A 142 -7.59 12.36 6.38
C GLU A 142 -8.62 11.27 6.71
N ALA A 143 -8.46 10.08 6.14
CA ALA A 143 -9.40 8.99 6.34
C ALA A 143 -8.72 7.62 6.29
N ASN A 144 -9.25 6.69 7.09
CA ASN A 144 -8.96 5.26 6.99
C ASN A 144 -10.16 4.58 6.30
N LEU A 145 -9.89 3.94 5.17
CA LEU A 145 -10.84 3.08 4.47
C LEU A 145 -10.69 1.68 5.04
N THR A 146 -11.71 1.17 5.73
CA THR A 146 -11.64 -0.09 6.44
C THR A 146 -12.46 -1.17 5.75
N THR A 147 -11.90 -2.38 5.69
CA THR A 147 -12.61 -3.61 5.37
C THR A 147 -12.09 -4.66 6.34
N GLU A 148 -12.96 -5.18 7.20
CA GLU A 148 -12.56 -6.08 8.29
C GLU A 148 -11.40 -5.48 9.11
N ASP A 149 -10.31 -6.24 9.30
CA ASP A 149 -9.14 -5.81 10.08
C ASP A 149 -8.09 -5.05 9.24
N VAL A 150 -8.38 -4.77 7.97
CA VAL A 150 -7.51 -4.02 7.06
C VAL A 150 -7.94 -2.56 7.01
N ALA A 151 -6.95 -1.66 7.05
CA ALA A 151 -7.15 -0.23 6.86
C ALA A 151 -6.25 0.33 5.76
N VAL A 152 -6.81 1.16 4.89
CA VAL A 152 -6.05 1.92 3.89
C VAL A 152 -6.18 3.40 4.19
N THR A 153 -5.06 4.06 4.48
CA THR A 153 -5.03 5.47 4.86
C THR A 153 -4.85 6.36 3.64
N ILE A 154 -5.78 7.31 3.49
CA ILE A 154 -5.74 8.36 2.47
C ILE A 154 -5.42 9.71 3.12
N GLY A 155 -4.53 10.45 2.50
CA GLY A 155 -4.14 11.80 2.89
C GLY A 155 -5.11 12.86 2.41
N ARG A 156 -5.04 14.06 3.01
CA ARG A 156 -5.92 15.20 2.68
C ARG A 156 -5.88 15.62 1.20
N ASP A 157 -4.80 15.34 0.51
CA ASP A 157 -4.60 15.65 -0.91
C ASP A 157 -4.99 14.47 -1.83
N GLY A 158 -5.64 13.44 -1.28
CA GLY A 158 -6.01 12.22 -1.99
C GLY A 158 -4.84 11.25 -2.23
N ALA A 159 -3.67 11.47 -1.63
CA ALA A 159 -2.56 10.51 -1.73
C ALA A 159 -2.84 9.23 -0.92
N LEU A 160 -2.49 8.06 -1.46
CA LEU A 160 -2.39 6.83 -0.69
C LEU A 160 -1.19 6.93 0.25
N LEU A 161 -1.43 6.92 1.56
CA LEU A 161 -0.37 7.11 2.56
C LEU A 161 0.10 5.79 3.15
N ALA A 162 -0.81 4.89 3.50
CA ALA A 162 -0.46 3.65 4.17
C ALA A 162 -1.50 2.54 3.96
N ILE A 163 -1.06 1.30 4.12
CA ILE A 163 -1.90 0.11 4.22
C ILE A 163 -1.53 -0.62 5.51
N SER A 164 -2.49 -0.78 6.42
CA SER A 164 -2.36 -1.49 7.69
C SER A 164 -3.12 -2.80 7.62
N VAL A 165 -2.45 -3.88 8.00
CA VAL A 165 -2.96 -5.26 7.96
C VAL A 165 -2.60 -5.99 9.25
N PRO A 166 -3.40 -6.97 9.69
CA PRO A 166 -3.01 -7.90 10.74
C PRO A 166 -1.65 -8.54 10.45
N TRP A 167 -0.80 -8.59 11.46
CA TRP A 167 0.55 -9.14 11.41
C TRP A 167 0.72 -10.21 12.49
N PRO A 168 0.40 -11.48 12.16
CA PRO A 168 0.53 -12.60 13.09
C PRO A 168 1.96 -12.78 13.57
N LYS A 169 2.11 -13.32 14.78
CA LYS A 169 3.43 -13.55 15.38
C LYS A 169 4.27 -14.51 14.55
N GLU A 170 3.64 -15.54 13.98
CA GLU A 170 4.28 -16.51 13.11
C GLU A 170 4.89 -15.85 11.87
N SER A 171 4.19 -14.86 11.30
CA SER A 171 4.69 -14.07 10.17
C SER A 171 5.84 -13.16 10.61
N ALA A 172 5.74 -12.55 11.80
CA ALA A 172 6.81 -11.73 12.37
C ALA A 172 8.09 -12.52 12.68
N GLU A 173 7.99 -13.81 13.03
CA GLU A 173 9.13 -14.70 13.22
C GLU A 173 9.82 -15.07 11.91
N LEU A 174 9.04 -15.29 10.84
CA LEU A 174 9.56 -15.58 9.50
C LEU A 174 10.17 -14.34 8.83
N TRP A 175 9.60 -13.17 9.10
CA TRP A 175 9.96 -11.90 8.49
C TRP A 175 10.25 -10.86 9.58
N PRO A 176 11.36 -10.99 10.31
CA PRO A 176 11.70 -10.07 11.37
C PRO A 176 11.98 -8.69 10.80
N LEU A 177 11.26 -7.68 11.29
CA LEU A 177 11.70 -6.30 11.16
C LEU A 177 13.03 -6.16 11.89
N SER A 178 14.02 -5.55 11.24
CA SER A 178 15.39 -5.49 11.75
C SER A 178 15.40 -5.07 13.21
N PRO A 179 16.04 -5.81 14.12
CA PRO A 179 16.16 -5.36 15.50
C PRO A 179 16.91 -4.04 15.50
N LYS A 180 16.39 -3.05 16.22
CA LYS A 180 17.07 -1.78 16.50
C LYS A 180 18.55 -2.06 16.69
N GLY A 181 19.38 -1.46 15.84
CA GLY A 181 20.83 -1.45 16.02
C GLY A 181 21.12 -1.13 17.48
N SER A 182 21.75 -2.10 18.14
CA SER A 182 22.13 -2.08 19.53
C SER A 182 22.80 -0.75 19.89
N THR A 183 22.13 0.03 20.75
CA THR A 183 22.81 0.90 21.69
C THR A 183 23.68 0.01 22.59
N HIS A 184 24.99 -0.07 22.33
CA HIS A 184 26.04 -0.06 23.35
C HIS A 184 27.42 -0.16 22.71
N GLY A 185 28.16 0.93 22.82
CA GLY A 185 29.60 1.05 22.56
C GLY A 185 30.16 2.22 23.35
N GLN A 186 29.73 2.41 24.60
CA GLN A 186 30.57 3.06 25.60
C GLN A 186 31.57 2.00 26.05
N GLY A 187 32.79 2.11 25.55
CA GLY A 187 33.96 1.41 26.07
C GLY A 187 34.96 2.48 26.53
N ASP A 188 35.10 2.55 27.85
CA ASP A 188 36.16 3.12 28.70
C ASP A 188 37.10 4.22 28.16
#